data_AF-A0A5C4MW47-F1
#
_entry.id   AF-A0A5C4MW47-F1
#
_cell.length_a   1.000
_cell.length_b   1.000
_cell.length_c   1.000
_cell.angle_alpha   90.00
_cell.angle_beta   90.00
_cell.angle_gamma   90.00
#
_symmetry.space_group_name_H-M   'P 1'
#
loop_
_entity.id
_entity.type
_entity.pdbx_description
1 polymer ?
#
loop_
_entity_poly.entity_id
_entity_poly.type
_entity_poly.pdbx_seq_one_letter_code
_entity_poly.pdbx_strand_id
1 'polypeptide(L)' 'MRLTKALLASAVAATLASQAVAGGFAPVVVDAAPVEPVVVVEPEAPRSTFGILLPLALLGGLVALAVASDDESEDE' A
#
# COMPACT_ATOMS: atom_id res chain seq x y z
N MET A 1 28.43 8.89 1.34
CA MET A 1 27.71 8.61 0.07
C MET A 1 26.68 7.48 0.16
N ARG A 2 26.71 6.60 1.18
CA ARG A 2 25.72 5.50 1.33
C ARG A 2 24.33 6.00 1.74
N LEU A 3 24.28 6.96 2.68
CA LEU A 3 23.04 7.58 3.17
C LEU A 3 22.28 8.37 2.09
N THR A 4 23.00 9.09 1.22
CA THR A 4 22.38 9.83 0.11
C THR A 4 21.75 8.89 -0.93
N LYS A 5 22.33 7.71 -1.17
CA LYS A 5 21.73 6.68 -2.05
C LYS A 5 20.50 6.04 -1.42
N ALA A 6 20.51 5.79 -0.11
CA ALA A 6 19.37 5.24 0.61
C ALA A 6 18.17 6.21 0.63
N LEU A 7 18.42 7.51 0.85
CA LEU A 7 17.39 8.55 0.78
C LEU A 7 16.77 8.64 -0.62
N LEU A 8 17.61 8.63 -1.67
CA LEU A 8 17.14 8.66 -3.06
C LEU A 8 16.30 7.42 -3.43
N ALA A 9 16.71 6.24 -2.98
CA ALA A 9 15.96 5.01 -3.20
C ALA A 9 14.59 5.04 -2.48
N SER A 10 14.53 5.57 -1.26
CA SER A 10 13.28 5.71 -0.51
C SER A 10 12.30 6.70 -1.16
N ALA A 11 12.81 7.80 -1.72
CA ALA A 11 12.00 8.80 -2.40
C ALA A 11 11.38 8.26 -3.70
N VAL A 12 12.11 7.41 -4.44
CA VAL A 12 11.60 6.73 -5.64
C VAL A 12 10.56 5.66 -5.29
N ALA A 13 10.75 4.91 -4.21
CA ALA A 13 9.77 3.93 -3.75
C ALA A 13 8.45 4.60 -3.27
N ALA A 14 8.55 5.75 -2.59
CA ALA A 14 7.39 6.49 -2.11
C ALA A 14 6.54 7.08 -3.25
N THR A 15 7.18 7.50 -4.35
CA THR A 15 6.48 8.02 -5.53
C THR A 15 5.74 6.92 -6.31
N LEU A 16 6.25 5.69 -6.34
CA LEU A 16 5.55 4.54 -6.93
C LEU A 16 4.37 4.06 -6.06
N ALA A 17 4.48 4.14 -4.74
CA ALA A 17 3.40 3.79 -3.82
C ALA A 17 2.20 4.75 -3.88
N SER A 18 2.39 6.00 -4.35
CA SER A 18 1.30 6.97 -4.55
C SER A 18 0.41 6.65 -5.76
N GLN A 19 0.76 5.68 -6.60
CA GLN A 19 -0.04 5.25 -7.74
C GLN A 19 -1.05 4.14 -7.38
N ALA A 20 -1.55 4.12 -6.15
CA ALA A 20 -2.81 3.44 -5.85
C ALA A 20 -3.97 4.28 -6.45
N VAL A 21 -4.16 4.17 -7.76
CA VAL A 21 -5.29 4.81 -8.48
C VAL A 21 -6.58 4.07 -8.12
N ALA A 22 -7.17 4.45 -6.99
CA ALA A 22 -8.48 3.99 -6.53
C ALA A 22 -9.63 4.74 -7.25
N GLY A 23 -9.62 4.77 -8.59
CA GLY A 23 -10.55 5.63 -9.35
C GLY A 23 -10.96 5.13 -10.74
N GLY A 24 -10.86 3.83 -11.02
CA GLY A 24 -10.97 3.30 -12.39
C GLY A 24 -12.36 2.94 -12.92
N PHE A 25 -13.44 3.01 -12.13
CA PHE A 25 -14.77 2.60 -12.60
C PHE A 25 -15.87 3.53 -12.07
N ALA A 26 -16.03 4.67 -12.74
CA ALA A 26 -17.26 5.46 -12.66
C ALA A 26 -18.20 4.97 -13.78
N PRO A 27 -19.29 4.23 -13.48
CA PRO A 27 -20.25 3.83 -14.49
C PRO A 27 -20.98 5.07 -15.04
N VAL A 28 -21.08 5.16 -16.37
CA VAL A 28 -21.89 6.19 -17.03
C VAL A 28 -23.36 5.86 -16.81
N VAL A 29 -24.04 6.64 -15.97
CA VAL A 29 -25.48 6.51 -15.75
C VAL A 29 -26.20 7.20 -16.90
N VAL A 30 -26.75 6.41 -17.83
CA VAL A 30 -27.70 6.89 -18.83
C VAL A 30 -29.07 6.88 -18.18
N ASP A 31 -29.64 8.08 -18.01
CA ASP A 31 -30.90 8.34 -17.33
C ASP A 31 -32.07 7.70 -18.11
N ALA A 32 -32.55 6.55 -17.65
CA ALA A 32 -33.60 5.77 -18.31
C ALA A 32 -34.79 5.59 -17.37
N ALA A 33 -35.76 6.49 -17.49
CA ALA A 33 -37.13 6.44 -16.96
C ALA A 33 -37.26 6.36 -15.41
N PRO A 34 -38.41 6.77 -14.82
CA PRO A 34 -38.63 6.59 -13.39
C PRO A 34 -38.90 5.11 -13.14
N VAL A 35 -37.82 4.36 -12.97
CA VAL A 35 -37.85 2.97 -12.51
C VAL A 35 -37.92 3.04 -10.99
N GLU A 36 -38.91 2.39 -10.39
CA GLU A 36 -38.96 2.20 -8.94
C GLU A 36 -37.59 1.68 -8.46
N PRO A 37 -37.04 2.22 -7.35
CA PRO A 37 -35.69 1.91 -6.94
C PRO A 37 -35.57 0.41 -6.65
N VAL A 38 -35.00 -0.33 -7.60
CA VAL A 38 -34.65 -1.73 -7.42
C VAL A 38 -33.55 -1.75 -6.37
N VAL A 39 -33.88 -2.25 -5.17
CA VAL A 39 -32.91 -2.41 -4.09
C VAL A 39 -31.97 -3.53 -4.50
N VAL A 40 -30.86 -3.15 -5.14
CA VAL A 40 -29.75 -4.06 -5.42
C VAL A 40 -28.98 -4.25 -4.13
N VAL A 41 -29.14 -5.42 -3.50
CA VAL A 41 -28.31 -5.80 -2.35
C VAL A 41 -26.96 -6.27 -2.89
N GLU A 42 -25.93 -5.42 -2.77
CA GLU A 42 -24.57 -5.83 -3.10
C GLU A 42 -24.11 -6.95 -2.15
N PRO A 43 -23.50 -8.02 -2.67
CA PRO A 43 -22.89 -9.04 -1.83
C PRO A 43 -21.75 -8.43 -1.00
N GLU A 44 -21.62 -8.83 0.26
CA GLU A 44 -20.51 -8.38 1.09
C GLU A 44 -19.16 -8.69 0.41
N ALA A 45 -18.31 -7.66 0.29
CA ALA A 45 -16.99 -7.83 -0.30
C ALA A 45 -16.16 -8.82 0.53
N PRO A 46 -15.43 -9.77 -0.10
CA PRO A 46 -14.51 -10.65 0.61
C PRO A 46 -13.49 -9.85 1.43
N ARG A 47 -13.42 -10.11 2.74
CA ARG A 47 -12.45 -9.46 3.64
C ARG A 47 -11.33 -10.46 3.97
N SER A 48 -10.08 -10.00 3.89
CA SER A 48 -8.91 -10.82 4.25
C SER A 48 -8.15 -10.18 5.42
N THR A 49 -7.88 -10.99 6.46
CA THR A 49 -7.03 -10.58 7.59
C THR A 49 -5.54 -10.60 7.24
N PHE A 50 -5.16 -11.24 6.13
CA PHE A 50 -3.75 -11.39 5.72
C PHE A 50 -3.08 -10.10 5.25
N GLY A 51 -3.86 -9.03 4.98
CA GLY A 51 -3.32 -7.73 4.59
C GLY A 51 -2.36 -7.12 5.62
N ILE A 52 -2.44 -7.51 6.89
CA ILE A 52 -1.56 -7.05 7.96
C ILE A 52 -0.16 -7.69 7.92
N LEU A 53 -0.01 -8.85 7.27
CA LEU A 53 1.26 -9.60 7.30
C LEU A 53 2.38 -8.85 6.57
N LEU A 54 2.06 -8.23 5.43
CA LEU A 54 3.06 -7.52 4.64
C LEU A 54 3.63 -6.29 5.39
N PRO A 55 2.80 -5.40 5.98
CA PRO A 55 3.30 -4.32 6.85
C PRO A 55 4.14 -4.82 8.03
N LEU A 56 3.73 -5.91 8.70
CA LEU A 56 4.47 -6.47 9.83
C LEU A 56 5.82 -7.06 9.40
N ALA A 57 5.85 -7.78 8.28
CA ALA A 57 7.09 -8.32 7.73
C ALA A 57 8.06 -7.21 7.33
N LEU A 58 7.56 -6.14 6.71
CA LEU A 58 8.37 -4.98 6.35
C LEU A 58 8.93 -4.28 7.60
N LEU A 59 8.09 -4.04 8.60
CA LEU A 59 8.53 -3.44 9.87
C LEU A 59 9.61 -4.29 10.55
N GLY A 60 9.40 -5.60 10.66
CA GLY A 60 10.39 -6.52 11.22
C GLY A 60 11.69 -6.55 10.44
N GLY A 61 11.62 -6.52 9.10
CA GLY A 61 12.80 -6.46 8.23
C GLY A 61 13.61 -5.17 8.41
N LEU A 62 12.95 -4.03 8.55
CA LEU A 62 13.63 -2.75 8.81
C LEU A 62 14.30 -2.73 10.18
N VAL A 63 13.66 -3.28 11.22
CA VAL A 63 14.27 -3.41 12.56
C VAL A 63 15.49 -4.32 12.50
N ALA A 64 15.39 -5.48 11.86
CA ALA A 64 16.51 -6.41 11.72
C ALA A 64 17.68 -5.76 10.95
N LEU A 65 17.40 -5.02 9.88
CA LEU A 65 18.41 -4.29 9.13
C LEU A 65 19.10 -3.21 9.97
N ALA A 66 18.34 -2.49 10.80
CA ALA A 66 18.89 -1.47 11.69
C ALA A 66 19.83 -2.09 12.73
N VAL A 67 19.41 -3.19 13.38
CA VAL A 67 20.24 -3.92 14.36
C VAL A 67 21.53 -4.43 13.72
N ALA A 68 21.44 -5.07 12.55
CA ALA A 68 22.62 -5.57 11.85
C ALA A 68 23.57 -4.46 11.37
N SER A 69 23.07 -3.23 11.19
CA SER A 69 23.90 -2.09 10.80
C SER A 69 24.62 -1.43 11.98
N ASP A 70 24.09 -1.56 13.19
CA ASP A 70 24.66 -1.01 14.43
C ASP A 70 25.87 -1.85 14.86
N ASP A 71 25.73 -3.19 14.86
CA ASP A 71 26.81 -4.14 15.19
C ASP A 71 28.04 -3.95 14.28
N GLU A 72 27.85 -3.74 12.97
CA GLU A 72 28.97 -3.53 12.01
C GLU A 72 29.72 -2.20 12.25
N SER A 73 29.12 -1.24 12.97
CA SER A 73 29.71 0.08 13.20
C SER A 73 30.56 0.20 14.46
N GLU A 74 30.50 -0.79 15.38
CA GLU A 74 31.30 -0.80 16.62
C GLU A 74 32.66 -1.49 16.46
N ASP A 75 32.88 -2.24 15.37
CA ASP A 75 34.10 -3.01 15.08
C ASP A 75 35.12 -2.27 14.15
N GLU A 76 34.90 -0.99 13.83
CA GLU A 76 35.86 -0.06 13.17
C GLU A 76 36.36 1.04 14.13
#